data_AF-A0A085BNM1-F1
#
_entry.id   AF-A0A085BNM1-F1
#
_cell.length_a   1.000
_cell.length_b   1.000
_cell.length_c   1.000
_cell.angle_alpha   90.00
_cell.angle_beta   90.00
_cell.angle_gamma   90.00
#
_symmetry.space_group_name_H-M   'P 1'
#
loop_
_entity.id
_entity.type
_entity.pdbx_description
1 polymer ?
#
loop_
_entity_poly.entity_id
_entity_poly.type
_entity_poly.pdbx_seq_one_letter_code
_entity_poly.pdbx_strand_id
1 'polypeptide(L)'
;MKGLIKKLARQISGDSSEVLITPKGARFGNLLYFFLRAYIFECQGKTMKILETKHFEEILKLFPQLSEFVVKEEDIRFYHEKDKDNNFYQVFGTHFTLEQLNGFIKKYLIDNVRNNLKQSQEPSKLCINVRRGDFYEKGNSSIYGYDQIGFIRHVFEVHLSSSYFQNIKIVSDNMMWCRQELQFLKKYTAELTFPDFQNPVTDSFLEVINSEELILSNSTFSFWAAYISNYMYENTQQTYCPIFGSRKIKNTDLYQTNPNWNIISDFNFNQF
;
A
#
# COMPACT_ATOMS: atom_id res chain seq x y z
N MET A 1 42.31 -7.28 3.74
CA MET A 1 42.58 -6.83 2.35
C MET A 1 41.30 -6.42 1.59
N LYS A 2 40.27 -7.28 1.44
CA LYS A 2 39.01 -6.94 0.72
C LYS A 2 38.27 -5.70 1.24
N GLY A 3 38.18 -5.49 2.55
CA GLY A 3 37.51 -4.32 3.13
C GLY A 3 38.22 -2.98 2.87
N LEU A 4 39.57 -3.00 2.82
CA LEU A 4 40.36 -1.80 2.53
C LEU A 4 40.19 -1.37 1.07
N ILE A 5 40.21 -2.33 0.14
CA ILE A 5 39.95 -2.10 -1.28
C ILE A 5 38.54 -1.53 -1.50
N LYS A 6 37.54 -2.05 -0.78
CA LYS A 6 36.16 -1.55 -0.83
C LYS A 6 36.05 -0.08 -0.39
N LYS A 7 36.71 0.27 0.71
CA LYS A 7 36.71 1.63 1.27
C LYS A 7 37.43 2.63 0.34
N LEU A 8 38.57 2.24 -0.21
CA LEU A 8 39.32 3.04 -1.19
C LEU A 8 38.50 3.24 -2.47
N ALA A 9 37.88 2.19 -3.00
CA ALA A 9 37.04 2.29 -4.19
C ALA A 9 35.84 3.23 -3.98
N ARG A 10 35.18 3.19 -2.81
CA ARG A 10 34.11 4.13 -2.43
C ARG A 10 34.60 5.57 -2.33
N GLN A 11 35.78 5.79 -1.74
CA GLN A 11 36.36 7.14 -1.65
C GLN A 11 36.71 7.72 -3.03
N ILE A 12 37.21 6.88 -3.94
CA ILE A 12 37.58 7.29 -5.30
C ILE A 12 36.33 7.55 -6.16
N SER A 13 35.30 6.71 -6.05
CA SER A 13 34.07 6.91 -6.84
C SER A 13 33.22 8.07 -6.33
N GLY A 14 33.35 8.44 -5.06
CA GLY A 14 32.44 9.37 -4.37
C GLY A 14 31.04 8.78 -4.10
N ASP A 15 30.77 7.57 -4.59
CA ASP A 15 29.49 6.89 -4.42
C ASP A 15 29.50 6.03 -3.16
N SER A 16 28.83 6.55 -2.13
CA SER A 16 28.66 5.88 -0.84
C SER A 16 27.33 5.14 -0.71
N SER A 17 26.55 5.02 -1.80
CA SER A 17 25.20 4.47 -1.78
C SER A 17 25.15 3.07 -1.16
N GLU A 18 24.11 2.87 -0.36
CA GLU A 18 23.65 1.55 0.05
C GLU A 18 22.63 1.03 -0.98
N VAL A 19 22.69 -0.25 -1.31
CA VAL A 19 21.78 -0.88 -2.27
C VAL A 19 20.87 -1.87 -1.55
N LEU A 20 19.57 -1.58 -1.51
CA LEU A 20 18.55 -2.51 -1.05
C LEU A 20 18.32 -3.56 -2.14
N ILE A 21 18.60 -4.82 -1.80
CA ILE A 21 18.29 -5.95 -2.68
C ILE A 21 16.81 -6.26 -2.55
N THR A 22 16.02 -5.88 -3.55
CA THR A 22 14.56 -5.99 -3.53
C THR A 22 14.11 -7.42 -3.20
N PRO A 23 13.39 -7.63 -2.08
CA PRO A 23 12.84 -8.92 -1.69
C PRO A 23 12.02 -9.57 -2.82
N LYS A 24 12.18 -10.89 -2.97
CA LYS A 24 11.42 -11.65 -3.97
C LYS A 24 9.93 -11.58 -3.68
N GLY A 25 9.13 -11.36 -4.73
CA GLY A 25 7.67 -11.27 -4.62
C GLY A 25 7.17 -9.90 -4.17
N ALA A 26 8.04 -8.91 -3.95
CA ALA A 26 7.61 -7.53 -3.77
C ALA A 26 6.78 -7.07 -4.98
N ARG A 27 5.72 -6.32 -4.68
CA ARG A 27 4.71 -5.81 -5.60
C ARG A 27 4.42 -4.36 -5.23
N PHE A 28 3.58 -3.69 -6.02
CA PHE A 28 3.22 -2.27 -5.91
C PHE A 28 3.30 -1.66 -4.50
N GLY A 29 2.46 -2.11 -3.55
CA GLY A 29 2.46 -1.54 -2.19
C GLY A 29 3.73 -1.83 -1.36
N ASN A 30 4.39 -2.97 -1.58
CA ASN A 30 5.67 -3.26 -0.93
C ASN A 30 6.79 -2.34 -1.45
N LEU A 31 6.79 -2.05 -2.76
CA LEU A 31 7.78 -1.18 -3.38
C LEU A 31 7.72 0.25 -2.83
N LEU A 32 6.53 0.77 -2.57
CA LEU A 32 6.37 2.09 -1.94
C LEU A 32 7.05 2.18 -0.56
N TYR A 33 7.09 1.10 0.22
CA TYR A 33 7.86 1.09 1.48
C TYR A 33 9.37 1.16 1.27
N PHE A 34 9.89 0.54 0.21
CA PHE A 34 11.32 0.68 -0.14
C PHE A 34 11.65 2.09 -0.59
N PHE A 35 10.77 2.73 -1.36
CA PHE A 35 10.94 4.13 -1.73
C PHE A 35 10.85 5.07 -0.53
N LEU A 36 9.90 4.84 0.39
CA LEU A 36 9.83 5.56 1.66
C LEU A 36 11.12 5.40 2.47
N ARG A 37 11.67 4.18 2.52
CA ARG A 37 12.95 3.90 3.18
C ARG A 37 14.11 4.69 2.55
N ALA A 38 14.17 4.73 1.22
CA ALA A 38 15.19 5.48 0.50
C ALA A 38 15.07 7.00 0.75
N TYR A 39 13.85 7.52 0.79
CA TYR A 39 13.57 8.91 1.20
C TYR A 39 14.02 9.19 2.64
N ILE A 40 13.75 8.29 3.60
CA ILE A 40 14.21 8.46 4.98
C ILE A 40 15.73 8.51 5.06
N PHE A 41 16.44 7.73 4.23
CA PHE A 41 17.90 7.80 4.12
C PHE A 41 18.35 9.16 3.56
N GLU A 42 17.69 9.65 2.52
CA GLU A 42 17.94 10.97 1.95
C GLU A 42 17.80 12.08 3.00
N CYS A 43 16.73 12.06 3.81
CA CYS A 43 16.53 13.01 4.90
C CYS A 43 17.64 12.97 5.97
N GLN A 44 18.38 11.86 6.08
CA GLN A 44 19.53 11.71 6.97
C GLN A 44 20.87 12.07 6.32
N GLY A 45 20.85 12.62 5.10
CA GLY A 45 22.06 12.91 4.31
C GLY A 45 22.76 11.65 3.79
N LYS A 46 22.04 10.52 3.71
CA LYS A 46 22.54 9.24 3.17
C LYS A 46 21.90 8.96 1.82
N THR A 47 22.49 8.05 1.06
CA THR A 47 21.93 7.62 -0.23
C THR A 47 21.62 6.13 -0.18
N MET A 48 20.40 5.78 -0.51
CA MET A 48 19.97 4.41 -0.72
C MET A 48 19.39 4.26 -2.14
N LYS A 49 19.82 3.21 -2.83
CA LYS A 49 19.28 2.78 -4.12
C LYS A 49 18.57 1.44 -3.94
N ILE A 50 17.57 1.18 -4.77
CA ILE A 50 16.73 -0.01 -4.72
C ILE A 50 16.96 -0.77 -6.02
N LEU A 51 17.31 -2.05 -5.91
CA LEU A 51 17.56 -2.88 -7.08
C LEU A 51 16.26 -3.05 -7.89
N GLU A 52 16.31 -2.65 -9.16
CA GLU A 52 15.17 -2.73 -10.07
C GLU A 52 14.68 -4.17 -10.23
N THR A 53 13.36 -4.31 -10.34
CA THR A 53 12.72 -5.56 -10.77
C THR A 53 11.63 -5.24 -11.79
N LYS A 54 11.15 -6.24 -12.52
CA LYS A 54 10.03 -6.08 -13.47
C LYS A 54 8.76 -5.46 -12.89
N HIS A 55 8.60 -5.45 -11.57
CA HIS A 55 7.43 -4.87 -10.90
C HIS A 55 7.49 -3.35 -10.72
N PHE A 56 8.58 -2.71 -11.14
CA PHE A 56 8.77 -1.26 -11.05
C PHE A 56 8.04 -0.50 -12.17
N GLU A 57 7.70 -1.16 -13.27
CA GLU A 57 7.13 -0.50 -14.45
C GLU A 57 5.87 0.31 -14.12
N GLU A 58 4.88 -0.30 -13.44
CA GLU A 58 3.62 0.38 -13.12
C GLU A 58 3.80 1.53 -12.12
N ILE A 59 4.63 1.33 -11.10
CA ILE A 59 4.86 2.34 -10.06
C ILE A 59 5.70 3.51 -10.58
N LEU A 60 6.68 3.28 -11.46
CA LEU A 60 7.47 4.33 -12.08
C LEU A 60 6.70 5.07 -13.19
N LYS A 61 5.75 4.39 -13.84
CA LYS A 61 4.81 5.06 -14.76
C LYS A 61 3.91 6.04 -14.00
N LEU A 62 3.43 5.67 -12.81
CA LEU A 62 2.61 6.54 -11.97
C LEU A 62 3.42 7.60 -11.23
N PHE A 63 4.62 7.27 -10.74
CA PHE A 63 5.48 8.13 -9.94
C PHE A 63 6.90 8.19 -10.53
N PRO A 64 7.09 8.90 -11.65
CA PRO A 64 8.35 8.87 -12.40
C PRO A 64 9.54 9.42 -11.62
N GLN A 65 9.35 10.34 -10.67
CA GLN A 65 10.45 10.86 -9.84
C GLN A 65 11.10 9.77 -8.97
N LEU A 66 10.37 8.69 -8.64
CA LEU A 66 10.94 7.59 -7.84
C LEU A 66 12.08 6.86 -8.55
N SER A 67 12.24 7.03 -9.87
CA SER A 67 13.35 6.49 -10.65
C SER A 67 14.73 6.93 -10.12
N GLU A 68 14.80 8.05 -9.41
CA GLU A 68 16.04 8.51 -8.79
C GLU A 68 16.56 7.55 -7.70
N PHE A 69 15.68 6.74 -7.10
CA PHE A 69 16.07 5.74 -6.10
C PHE A 69 16.39 4.39 -6.72
N VAL A 70 16.26 4.20 -8.03
CA VAL A 70 16.39 2.88 -8.67
C VAL A 70 17.81 2.66 -9.18
N VAL A 71 18.30 1.42 -9.08
CA VAL A 71 19.57 0.98 -9.68
C VAL A 71 19.39 -0.35 -10.40
N LYS A 72 20.02 -0.50 -11.56
CA LYS A 72 20.04 -1.74 -12.32
C LYS A 72 21.13 -2.68 -11.82
N GLU A 73 20.95 -3.98 -12.03
CA GLU A 73 21.93 -4.98 -11.57
C GLU A 73 23.34 -4.75 -12.16
N GLU A 74 23.42 -4.36 -13.44
CA GLU A 74 24.67 -4.05 -14.16
C GLU A 74 25.41 -2.82 -13.62
N ASP A 75 24.70 -1.93 -12.93
CA ASP A 75 25.25 -0.73 -12.30
C ASP A 75 25.71 -0.99 -10.85
N ILE A 76 25.36 -2.15 -10.28
CA ILE A 76 25.80 -2.52 -8.95
C ILE A 76 27.28 -2.91 -8.98
N ARG A 77 28.12 -2.04 -8.43
CA ARG A 77 29.54 -2.29 -8.27
C ARG A 77 29.85 -3.15 -7.05
N PHE A 78 31.00 -3.83 -7.07
CA PHE A 78 31.45 -4.70 -5.97
C PHE A 78 31.63 -3.93 -4.64
N TYR A 79 31.82 -2.61 -4.72
CA TYR A 79 32.03 -1.75 -3.56
C TYR A 79 30.75 -1.18 -2.94
N HIS A 80 29.58 -1.39 -3.55
CA HIS A 80 28.32 -1.05 -2.88
C HIS A 80 28.12 -1.92 -1.64
N GLU A 81 27.57 -1.30 -0.61
CA GLU A 81 26.96 -2.01 0.51
C GLU A 81 25.59 -2.49 0.09
N LYS A 82 25.26 -3.72 0.49
CA LYS A 82 24.06 -4.39 0.04
C LYS A 82 23.28 -4.76 1.27
N ASP A 83 22.13 -4.13 1.46
CA ASP A 83 21.14 -4.59 2.42
C ASP A 83 20.52 -5.89 1.89
N LYS A 84 20.76 -6.96 2.63
CA LYS A 84 20.30 -8.33 2.33
C LYS A 84 19.42 -8.87 3.45
N ASP A 85 18.96 -8.01 4.36
CA ASP A 85 18.19 -8.42 5.54
C ASP A 85 16.80 -8.95 5.16
N ASN A 86 16.40 -8.77 3.89
CA ASN A 86 15.13 -9.21 3.32
C ASN A 86 13.93 -8.65 4.11
N ASN A 87 14.11 -7.49 4.74
CA ASN A 87 13.10 -6.76 5.49
C ASN A 87 12.24 -5.92 4.53
N PHE A 88 10.95 -5.81 4.83
CA PHE A 88 9.98 -5.05 4.04
C PHE A 88 9.80 -3.60 4.54
N TYR A 89 10.40 -3.23 5.67
CA TYR A 89 10.43 -1.85 6.20
C TYR A 89 9.04 -1.20 6.41
N GLN A 90 8.07 -2.01 6.80
CA GLN A 90 6.65 -1.65 6.75
C GLN A 90 5.98 -1.52 8.13
N VAL A 91 6.75 -1.40 9.21
CA VAL A 91 6.19 -1.32 10.58
C VAL A 91 6.03 0.14 10.94
N PHE A 92 4.78 0.61 11.05
CA PHE A 92 4.46 1.97 11.43
C PHE A 92 5.01 2.29 12.83
N GLY A 93 5.60 3.47 13.02
CA GLY A 93 6.21 3.90 14.27
C GLY A 93 7.58 3.28 14.58
N THR A 94 8.00 2.24 13.84
CA THR A 94 9.33 1.62 13.99
C THR A 94 10.20 1.85 12.76
N HIS A 95 9.72 1.48 11.58
CA HIS A 95 10.46 1.63 10.32
C HIS A 95 10.27 3.01 9.70
N PHE A 96 9.14 3.67 9.98
CA PHE A 96 8.83 5.02 9.55
C PHE A 96 7.85 5.69 10.52
N THR A 97 7.86 7.02 10.56
CA THR A 97 6.89 7.84 11.32
C THR A 97 5.84 8.48 10.41
N LEU A 98 4.77 9.02 11.01
CA LEU A 98 3.76 9.79 10.26
C LEU A 98 4.38 11.01 9.55
N GLU A 99 5.33 11.69 10.19
CA GLU A 99 6.01 12.85 9.58
C GLU A 99 6.82 12.44 8.34
N GLN A 100 7.56 11.33 8.41
CA GLN A 100 8.33 10.80 7.28
C GLN A 100 7.43 10.33 6.14
N LEU A 101 6.34 9.63 6.45
CA LEU A 101 5.32 9.27 5.49
C LEU A 101 4.71 10.52 4.83
N ASN A 102 4.33 11.49 5.66
CA ASN A 102 4.04 12.89 5.38
C ASN A 102 4.88 13.48 4.24
N GLY A 103 6.18 13.59 4.54
CA GLY A 103 7.17 14.19 3.66
C GLY A 103 7.35 13.42 2.36
N PHE A 104 7.32 12.08 2.41
CA PHE A 104 7.42 11.23 1.22
C PHE A 104 6.24 11.43 0.27
N ILE A 105 5.00 11.38 0.78
CA ILE A 105 3.79 11.60 0.00
C ILE A 105 3.83 12.98 -0.65
N LYS A 106 4.15 14.00 0.15
CA LYS A 106 4.26 15.39 -0.31
C LYS A 106 5.31 15.58 -1.41
N LYS A 107 6.48 14.96 -1.27
CA LYS A 107 7.61 15.17 -2.18
C LYS A 107 7.48 14.39 -3.49
N TYR A 108 6.96 13.15 -3.45
CA TYR A 108 7.04 12.23 -4.59
C TYR A 108 5.71 11.79 -5.18
N LEU A 109 4.64 11.75 -4.38
CA LEU A 109 3.41 11.07 -4.80
C LEU A 109 2.31 12.06 -5.19
N ILE A 110 2.12 13.11 -4.39
CA ILE A 110 0.90 13.91 -4.41
C ILE A 110 0.62 14.60 -5.76
N ASP A 111 1.65 15.16 -6.40
CA ASP A 111 1.47 15.90 -7.65
C ASP A 111 1.06 14.96 -8.78
N ASN A 112 1.67 13.76 -8.85
CA ASN A 112 1.28 12.76 -9.83
C ASN A 112 -0.14 12.24 -9.57
N VAL A 113 -0.52 12.02 -8.31
CA VAL A 113 -1.90 11.63 -7.97
C VAL A 113 -2.87 12.70 -8.47
N ARG A 114 -2.66 13.97 -8.11
CA ARG A 114 -3.52 15.08 -8.54
C ARG A 114 -3.59 15.24 -10.06
N ASN A 115 -2.49 15.03 -10.76
CA ASN A 115 -2.45 15.13 -12.22
C ASN A 115 -3.19 13.98 -12.92
N ASN A 116 -3.22 12.79 -12.31
CA ASN A 116 -3.91 11.62 -12.86
C ASN A 116 -5.38 11.56 -12.45
N LEU A 117 -5.76 12.14 -11.31
CA LEU A 117 -7.16 12.34 -10.95
C LEU A 117 -7.75 13.41 -11.87
N LYS A 118 -8.80 13.06 -12.61
CA LYS A 118 -9.49 14.01 -13.49
C LYS A 118 -10.12 15.10 -12.63
N GLN A 119 -9.94 16.37 -13.00
CA GLN A 119 -10.53 17.52 -12.28
C GLN A 119 -12.06 17.43 -12.09
N SER A 120 -12.76 16.64 -12.90
CA SER A 120 -14.22 16.44 -12.82
C SER A 120 -14.65 15.20 -12.03
N GLN A 121 -13.71 14.42 -11.48
CA GLN A 121 -14.03 13.20 -10.76
C GLN A 121 -14.18 13.50 -9.28
N GLU A 122 -15.41 13.78 -8.87
CA GLU A 122 -15.78 13.90 -7.45
C GLU A 122 -15.30 12.66 -6.67
N PRO A 123 -14.75 12.84 -5.46
CA PRO A 123 -14.33 11.73 -4.63
C PRO A 123 -15.53 10.84 -4.28
N SER A 124 -15.29 9.53 -4.22
CA SER A 124 -16.30 8.58 -3.75
C SER A 124 -16.57 8.84 -2.27
N LYS A 125 -17.83 8.76 -1.82
CA LYS A 125 -18.15 8.95 -0.39
C LYS A 125 -17.62 7.80 0.44
N LEU A 126 -17.77 6.57 -0.05
CA LEU A 126 -17.13 5.40 0.53
C LEU A 126 -16.55 4.51 -0.56
N CYS A 127 -15.28 4.13 -0.41
CA CYS A 127 -14.66 3.10 -1.20
C CYS A 127 -14.32 1.87 -0.36
N ILE A 128 -14.70 0.69 -0.86
CA ILE A 128 -14.38 -0.59 -0.24
C ILE A 128 -13.37 -1.31 -1.13
N ASN A 129 -12.16 -1.53 -0.60
CA ASN A 129 -11.14 -2.27 -1.29
C ASN A 129 -11.09 -3.73 -0.84
N VAL A 130 -11.34 -4.64 -1.77
CA VAL A 130 -11.42 -6.08 -1.52
C VAL A 130 -10.27 -6.79 -2.22
N ARG A 131 -9.42 -7.48 -1.46
CA ARG A 131 -8.32 -8.30 -2.00
C ARG A 131 -8.73 -9.77 -2.06
N ARG A 132 -8.90 -10.31 -3.27
CA ARG A 132 -9.22 -11.72 -3.51
C ARG A 132 -8.05 -12.44 -4.17
N GLY A 133 -7.72 -12.10 -5.41
CA GLY A 133 -6.71 -12.71 -6.28
C GLY A 133 -5.86 -13.82 -5.66
N ASP A 134 -4.58 -13.54 -5.43
CA ASP A 134 -3.60 -14.49 -4.88
C ASP A 134 -3.90 -14.92 -3.44
N PHE A 135 -4.67 -14.13 -2.68
CA PHE A 135 -5.00 -14.44 -1.29
C PHE A 135 -5.91 -15.65 -1.16
N TYR A 136 -6.73 -15.95 -2.18
CA TYR A 136 -7.66 -17.09 -2.17
C TYR A 136 -7.26 -18.19 -3.16
N GLU A 137 -6.05 -18.13 -3.72
CA GLU A 137 -5.44 -19.25 -4.44
C GLU A 137 -5.05 -20.39 -3.47
N LYS A 138 -4.88 -21.60 -4.03
CA LYS A 138 -4.63 -22.83 -3.26
C LYS A 138 -3.42 -22.65 -2.32
N GLY A 139 -3.67 -22.77 -1.02
CA GLY A 139 -2.65 -22.68 0.03
C GLY A 139 -2.46 -21.28 0.62
N ASN A 140 -2.83 -20.22 -0.08
CA ASN A 140 -2.75 -18.85 0.42
C ASN A 140 -3.97 -18.46 1.26
N SER A 141 -5.15 -19.02 0.96
CA SER A 141 -6.39 -18.72 1.69
C SER A 141 -6.20 -18.94 3.19
N SER A 142 -5.73 -20.11 3.61
CA SER A 142 -5.46 -20.42 5.02
C SER A 142 -4.49 -19.46 5.70
N ILE A 143 -3.64 -18.75 4.94
CA ILE A 143 -2.65 -17.82 5.48
C ILE A 143 -3.20 -16.39 5.54
N TYR A 144 -3.75 -15.89 4.44
CA TYR A 144 -4.05 -14.48 4.22
C TYR A 144 -5.54 -14.15 4.12
N GLY A 145 -6.38 -15.15 3.86
CA GLY A 145 -7.82 -14.94 3.74
C GLY A 145 -8.54 -14.93 5.09
N TYR A 146 -9.76 -14.39 5.04
CA TYR A 146 -10.78 -14.39 6.09
C TYR A 146 -12.16 -14.22 5.43
N ASP A 147 -13.25 -14.32 6.17
CA ASP A 147 -14.58 -13.99 5.65
C ASP A 147 -14.71 -12.47 5.40
N GLN A 148 -14.42 -12.05 4.16
CA GLN A 148 -14.51 -10.64 3.74
C GLN A 148 -15.94 -10.14 3.63
N ILE A 149 -16.92 -11.02 3.32
CA ILE A 149 -18.33 -10.62 3.25
C ILE A 149 -18.82 -10.32 4.66
N GLY A 150 -18.59 -11.25 5.58
CA GLY A 150 -18.93 -11.10 7.00
C GLY A 150 -18.21 -9.90 7.62
N PHE A 151 -16.93 -9.69 7.30
CA PHE A 151 -16.19 -8.52 7.76
C PHE A 151 -16.84 -7.21 7.33
N ILE A 152 -17.16 -7.07 6.03
CA ILE A 152 -17.82 -5.84 5.53
C ILE A 152 -19.18 -5.66 6.21
N ARG A 153 -19.98 -6.72 6.34
CA ARG A 153 -21.26 -6.66 7.07
C ARG A 153 -21.07 -6.19 8.50
N HIS A 154 -20.11 -6.75 9.22
CA HIS A 154 -19.78 -6.38 10.59
C HIS A 154 -19.42 -4.91 10.71
N VAL A 155 -18.59 -4.38 9.80
CA VAL A 155 -18.26 -2.93 9.79
C VAL A 155 -19.53 -2.09 9.62
N PHE A 156 -20.41 -2.44 8.68
CA PHE A 156 -21.67 -1.71 8.50
C PHE A 156 -22.63 -1.83 9.67
N GLU A 157 -22.69 -2.98 10.32
CA GLU A 157 -23.68 -3.26 11.37
C GLU A 157 -23.23 -2.74 12.75
N VAL A 158 -21.94 -2.71 13.02
CA VAL A 158 -21.39 -2.35 14.34
C VAL A 158 -20.74 -0.97 14.35
N HIS A 159 -20.02 -0.60 13.28
CA HIS A 159 -19.20 0.62 13.26
C HIS A 159 -19.84 1.74 12.43
N LEU A 160 -20.70 1.40 11.46
CA LEU A 160 -21.40 2.33 10.57
C LEU A 160 -22.92 2.14 10.62
N SER A 161 -23.48 1.70 11.76
CA SER A 161 -24.87 1.25 11.90
C SER A 161 -25.93 2.28 11.49
N SER A 162 -25.60 3.57 11.56
CA SER A 162 -26.48 4.69 11.24
C SER A 162 -26.09 5.42 9.96
N SER A 163 -25.09 4.93 9.24
CA SER A 163 -24.57 5.58 8.04
C SER A 163 -25.33 5.15 6.79
N TYR A 164 -25.60 6.13 5.93
CA TYR A 164 -26.08 5.91 4.58
C TYR A 164 -25.27 6.81 3.64
N PHE A 165 -24.69 6.21 2.60
CA PHE A 165 -23.76 6.88 1.70
C PHE A 165 -24.45 7.33 0.42
N GLN A 166 -24.02 8.45 -0.15
CA GLN A 166 -24.52 8.86 -1.46
C GLN A 166 -24.07 7.88 -2.55
N ASN A 167 -22.79 7.48 -2.50
CA ASN A 167 -22.24 6.45 -3.36
C ASN A 167 -21.29 5.54 -2.56
N ILE A 168 -21.31 4.25 -2.89
CA ILE A 168 -20.32 3.27 -2.48
C ILE A 168 -19.66 2.75 -3.75
N LYS A 169 -18.34 2.71 -3.75
CA LYS A 169 -17.55 2.16 -4.84
C LYS A 169 -16.76 0.95 -4.37
N ILE A 170 -16.76 -0.11 -5.17
CA ILE A 170 -16.02 -1.33 -4.88
C ILE A 170 -14.80 -1.41 -5.77
N VAL A 171 -13.62 -1.58 -5.18
CA VAL A 171 -12.37 -1.79 -5.91
C VAL A 171 -11.81 -3.16 -5.54
N SER A 172 -11.52 -4.00 -6.52
CA SER A 172 -11.00 -5.34 -6.28
C SER A 172 -10.20 -5.88 -7.46
N ASP A 173 -9.29 -6.80 -7.17
CA ASP A 173 -8.65 -7.66 -8.15
C ASP A 173 -9.55 -8.81 -8.64
N ASN A 174 -10.76 -8.98 -8.08
CA ASN A 174 -11.79 -9.87 -8.59
C ASN A 174 -13.17 -9.18 -8.57
N MET A 175 -13.39 -8.32 -9.57
CA MET A 175 -14.62 -7.52 -9.68
C MET A 175 -15.87 -8.37 -9.92
N MET A 176 -15.76 -9.49 -10.66
CA MET A 176 -16.89 -10.38 -10.91
C MET A 176 -17.44 -10.99 -9.61
N TRP A 177 -16.55 -11.49 -8.75
CA TRP A 177 -16.93 -12.02 -7.44
C TRP A 177 -17.59 -10.93 -6.58
N CYS A 178 -17.01 -9.72 -6.54
CA CYS A 178 -17.59 -8.61 -5.79
C CYS A 178 -19.00 -8.23 -6.27
N ARG A 179 -19.22 -8.19 -7.59
CA ARG A 179 -20.55 -7.91 -8.17
C ARG A 179 -21.59 -8.96 -7.76
N GLN A 180 -21.19 -10.20 -7.54
CA GLN A 180 -22.11 -11.27 -7.10
C GLN A 180 -22.40 -11.17 -5.60
N GLU A 181 -21.35 -11.06 -4.78
CA GLU A 181 -21.46 -11.23 -3.33
C GLU A 181 -21.83 -9.95 -2.56
N LEU A 182 -21.47 -8.77 -3.08
CA LEU A 182 -21.58 -7.50 -2.33
C LEU A 182 -22.84 -6.70 -2.68
N GLN A 183 -23.83 -7.32 -3.35
CA GLN A 183 -25.10 -6.67 -3.69
C GLN A 183 -25.89 -6.20 -2.45
N PHE A 184 -25.65 -6.81 -1.29
CA PHE A 184 -26.29 -6.39 -0.04
C PHE A 184 -25.99 -4.93 0.33
N LEU A 185 -24.90 -4.35 -0.19
CA LEU A 185 -24.53 -2.96 0.08
C LEU A 185 -25.52 -1.94 -0.47
N LYS A 186 -26.41 -2.33 -1.40
CA LYS A 186 -27.51 -1.48 -1.89
C LYS A 186 -28.42 -0.97 -0.77
N LYS A 187 -28.44 -1.61 0.41
CA LYS A 187 -29.18 -1.11 1.58
C LYS A 187 -28.55 0.12 2.24
N TYR A 188 -27.29 0.42 1.95
CA TYR A 188 -26.49 1.47 2.60
C TYR A 188 -26.11 2.61 1.66
N THR A 189 -26.59 2.62 0.41
CA THR A 189 -26.21 3.62 -0.56
C THR A 189 -27.27 3.91 -1.61
N ALA A 190 -27.32 5.15 -2.09
CA ALA A 190 -28.14 5.49 -3.25
C ALA A 190 -27.54 4.94 -4.55
N GLU A 191 -26.21 4.85 -4.63
CA GLU A 191 -25.49 4.34 -5.79
C GLU A 191 -24.41 3.34 -5.36
N LEU A 192 -24.45 2.13 -5.92
CA LEU A 192 -23.41 1.10 -5.74
C LEU A 192 -22.70 0.87 -7.07
N THR A 193 -21.42 1.22 -7.13
CA THR A 193 -20.62 1.14 -8.36
C THR A 193 -19.51 0.10 -8.25
N PHE A 194 -19.29 -0.56 -9.38
CA PHE A 194 -18.22 -1.51 -9.61
C PHE A 194 -17.55 -1.04 -10.92
N PRO A 195 -16.52 -0.19 -10.85
CA PRO A 195 -15.86 0.37 -12.03
C PRO A 195 -15.10 -0.72 -12.80
N ASP A 196 -15.06 -0.55 -14.11
CA ASP A 196 -14.16 -1.30 -14.98
C ASP A 196 -12.97 -0.39 -15.35
N PHE A 197 -11.76 -0.88 -15.14
CA PHE A 197 -10.54 -0.10 -15.28
C PHE A 197 -9.76 -0.49 -16.53
N GLN A 198 -9.19 0.50 -17.22
CA GLN A 198 -8.33 0.26 -18.38
C GLN A 198 -6.93 -0.19 -17.94
N ASN A 199 -6.41 0.40 -16.87
CA ASN A 199 -5.17 0.02 -16.19
C ASN A 199 -5.52 -0.48 -14.78
N PRO A 200 -5.83 -1.78 -14.59
CA PRO A 200 -6.44 -2.27 -13.36
C PRO A 200 -5.70 -1.91 -12.08
N VAL A 201 -4.36 -1.89 -12.06
CA VAL A 201 -3.59 -1.57 -10.85
C VAL A 201 -3.62 -0.07 -10.57
N THR A 202 -3.21 0.76 -11.54
CA THR A 202 -3.10 2.21 -11.37
C THR A 202 -4.46 2.88 -11.18
N ASP A 203 -5.44 2.56 -12.02
CA ASP A 203 -6.75 3.18 -11.94
C ASP A 203 -7.47 2.79 -10.64
N SER A 204 -7.35 1.52 -10.21
CA SER A 204 -7.84 1.08 -8.89
C SER A 204 -7.17 1.83 -7.75
N PHE A 205 -5.86 2.06 -7.83
CA PHE A 205 -5.10 2.72 -6.77
C PHE A 205 -5.56 4.18 -6.62
N LEU A 206 -5.68 4.88 -7.74
CA LEU A 206 -6.19 6.25 -7.80
C LEU A 206 -7.64 6.35 -7.32
N GLU A 207 -8.47 5.36 -7.65
CA GLU A 207 -9.86 5.33 -7.19
C GLU A 207 -9.97 5.16 -5.67
N VAL A 208 -9.16 4.29 -5.06
CA VAL A 208 -9.12 4.17 -3.59
C VAL A 208 -8.58 5.46 -2.97
N ILE A 209 -7.59 6.10 -3.57
CA ILE A 209 -7.09 7.40 -3.08
C ILE A 209 -8.18 8.47 -3.10
N ASN A 210 -8.95 8.56 -4.20
CA ASN A 210 -9.99 9.56 -4.42
C ASN A 210 -11.30 9.22 -3.70
N SER A 211 -11.23 8.99 -2.39
CA SER A 211 -12.36 8.60 -1.55
C SER A 211 -12.31 9.25 -0.17
N GLU A 212 -13.47 9.67 0.34
CA GLU A 212 -13.62 10.36 1.64
C GLU A 212 -13.69 9.39 2.83
N GLU A 213 -14.26 8.21 2.63
CA GLU A 213 -14.23 7.12 3.62
C GLU A 213 -13.74 5.82 2.97
N LEU A 214 -13.10 4.95 3.78
CA LEU A 214 -12.42 3.76 3.30
C LEU A 214 -12.72 2.55 4.16
N ILE A 215 -13.08 1.42 3.53
CA ILE A 215 -13.01 0.09 4.15
C ILE A 215 -11.96 -0.71 3.39
N LEU A 216 -10.90 -1.12 4.09
CA LEU A 216 -9.72 -1.73 3.49
C LEU A 216 -9.67 -3.25 3.72
N SER A 217 -8.87 -3.91 2.89
CA SER A 217 -8.42 -5.29 3.11
C SER A 217 -7.02 -5.31 3.73
N ASN A 218 -6.56 -6.48 4.15
CA ASN A 218 -5.23 -6.72 4.73
C ASN A 218 -4.09 -6.70 3.68
N SER A 219 -4.03 -5.64 2.86
CA SER A 219 -3.10 -5.51 1.75
C SER A 219 -2.32 -4.21 1.81
N THR A 220 -1.01 -4.29 1.55
CA THR A 220 -0.14 -3.11 1.44
C THR A 220 -0.60 -2.13 0.36
N PHE A 221 -1.29 -2.63 -0.68
CA PHE A 221 -1.90 -1.76 -1.70
C PHE A 221 -2.95 -0.86 -1.07
N SER A 222 -3.84 -1.43 -0.26
CA SER A 222 -4.91 -0.71 0.44
C SER A 222 -4.35 0.33 1.40
N PHE A 223 -3.31 -0.03 2.17
CA PHE A 223 -2.72 0.88 3.15
C PHE A 223 -2.06 2.10 2.50
N TRP A 224 -1.33 1.91 1.40
CA TRP A 224 -0.72 3.02 0.68
C TRP A 224 -1.75 3.95 0.05
N ALA A 225 -2.83 3.41 -0.51
CA ALA A 225 -3.91 4.24 -1.03
C ALA A 225 -4.56 5.06 0.10
N ALA A 226 -4.78 4.44 1.26
CA ALA A 226 -5.35 5.11 2.42
C ALA A 226 -4.42 6.20 2.98
N TYR A 227 -3.12 5.97 3.09
CA TYR A 227 -2.19 7.00 3.53
C TYR A 227 -2.23 8.26 2.66
N ILE A 228 -2.32 8.09 1.35
CA ILE A 228 -2.40 9.21 0.41
C ILE A 228 -3.77 9.88 0.49
N SER A 229 -4.87 9.12 0.56
CA SER A 229 -6.22 9.65 0.80
C SER A 229 -6.28 10.48 2.09
N ASN A 230 -5.76 9.94 3.20
CA ASN A 230 -5.69 10.63 4.49
C ASN A 230 -4.86 11.90 4.46
N TYR A 231 -3.78 11.92 3.68
CA TYR A 231 -3.01 13.13 3.47
C TYR A 231 -3.77 14.16 2.62
N MET A 232 -4.58 13.72 1.65
CA MET A 232 -5.34 14.60 0.75
C MET A 232 -6.57 15.22 1.38
N TYR A 233 -7.32 14.43 2.17
CA TYR A 233 -8.65 14.79 2.66
C TYR A 233 -8.70 14.93 4.19
N GLU A 234 -7.58 14.74 4.89
CA GLU A 234 -7.50 14.77 6.35
C GLU A 234 -8.48 13.77 7.04
N ASN A 235 -8.84 12.70 6.32
CA ASN A 235 -9.89 11.74 6.68
C ASN A 235 -9.39 10.48 7.41
N THR A 236 -8.37 10.63 8.26
CA THR A 236 -7.71 9.47 8.91
C THR A 236 -8.70 8.64 9.75
N GLN A 237 -9.64 9.30 10.42
CA GLN A 237 -10.64 8.66 11.29
C GLN A 237 -11.79 8.02 10.49
N GLN A 238 -11.80 8.14 9.16
CA GLN A 238 -12.80 7.55 8.27
C GLN A 238 -12.26 6.32 7.53
N THR A 239 -11.14 5.77 8.00
CA THR A 239 -10.52 4.58 7.44
C THR A 239 -10.72 3.40 8.38
N TYR A 240 -11.37 2.35 7.89
CA TYR A 240 -11.65 1.10 8.59
C TYR A 240 -10.82 -0.02 7.98
N CYS A 241 -10.14 -0.81 8.81
CA CYS A 241 -9.32 -1.93 8.33
C CYS A 241 -9.33 -3.09 9.33
N PRO A 242 -9.17 -4.34 8.86
CA PRO A 242 -9.07 -5.47 9.78
C PRO A 242 -7.80 -5.37 10.62
N ILE A 243 -7.82 -5.79 11.89
CA ILE A 243 -6.56 -5.97 12.64
C ILE A 243 -5.72 -7.10 12.03
N PHE A 244 -6.37 -8.06 11.37
CA PHE A 244 -5.73 -9.24 10.82
C PHE A 244 -4.84 -8.94 9.61
N GLY A 245 -3.57 -9.31 9.71
CA GLY A 245 -2.58 -9.26 8.63
C GLY A 245 -2.38 -10.61 7.96
N SER A 246 -1.89 -11.61 8.71
CA SER A 246 -1.76 -12.99 8.21
C SER A 246 -1.52 -13.99 9.34
N ARG A 247 -1.88 -15.25 9.12
CA ARG A 247 -1.58 -16.35 10.06
C ARG A 247 -0.10 -16.76 10.12
N LYS A 248 0.78 -16.10 9.35
CA LYS A 248 2.24 -16.26 9.45
C LYS A 248 2.88 -15.34 10.49
N ILE A 249 2.20 -14.28 10.89
CA ILE A 249 2.73 -13.27 11.81
C ILE A 249 2.35 -13.67 13.25
N LYS A 250 3.26 -13.43 14.19
CA LYS A 250 2.96 -13.63 15.62
C LYS A 250 1.80 -12.71 16.03
N ASN A 251 0.76 -13.27 16.65
CA ASN A 251 -0.53 -12.63 16.95
C ASN A 251 -1.38 -12.27 15.72
N THR A 252 -0.90 -12.54 14.50
CA THR A 252 -1.58 -12.27 13.22
C THR A 252 -1.84 -10.81 12.88
N ASP A 253 -1.51 -9.87 13.77
CA ASP A 253 -1.86 -8.45 13.64
C ASP A 253 -1.09 -7.74 12.52
N LEU A 254 -1.76 -6.77 11.89
CA LEU A 254 -1.16 -5.79 11.02
C LEU A 254 -0.27 -4.84 11.82
N TYR A 255 0.87 -4.51 11.23
CA TYR A 255 1.82 -3.55 11.77
C TYR A 255 2.03 -2.34 10.84
N GLN A 256 1.37 -2.37 9.68
CA GLN A 256 1.37 -1.29 8.68
C GLN A 256 0.27 -0.26 8.94
N THR A 257 -0.58 -0.40 9.94
CA THR A 257 -1.75 0.47 10.09
C THR A 257 -1.35 1.80 10.76
N ASN A 258 -1.97 2.89 10.33
CA ASN A 258 -1.94 4.13 11.10
C ASN A 258 -2.72 3.89 12.41
N PRO A 259 -2.16 4.17 13.60
CA PRO A 259 -2.86 3.96 14.87
C PRO A 259 -4.14 4.79 15.01
N ASN A 260 -4.33 5.82 14.18
CA ASN A 260 -5.53 6.66 14.15
C ASN A 260 -6.63 6.12 13.21
N TRP A 261 -6.41 4.98 12.55
CA TRP A 261 -7.48 4.30 11.80
C TRP A 261 -8.40 3.54 12.76
N ASN A 262 -9.63 3.28 12.30
CA ASN A 262 -10.52 2.33 12.97
C ASN A 262 -10.06 0.90 12.66
N ILE A 263 -9.21 0.37 13.53
CA ILE A 263 -8.70 -1.00 13.43
C ILE A 263 -9.73 -1.96 14.04
N ILE A 264 -10.38 -2.73 13.17
CA ILE A 264 -11.46 -3.65 13.52
C ILE A 264 -10.87 -4.93 14.12
N SER A 265 -11.05 -5.08 15.43
CA SER A 265 -10.51 -6.19 16.23
C SER A 265 -11.59 -7.08 16.86
N ASP A 266 -12.85 -6.65 16.77
CA ASP A 266 -14.04 -7.31 17.31
C ASP A 266 -14.72 -8.27 16.32
N PHE A 267 -14.09 -8.53 15.17
CA PHE A 267 -14.53 -9.51 14.17
C PHE A 267 -13.77 -10.84 14.29
N ASN A 268 -14.43 -11.97 14.03
CA ASN A 268 -13.79 -13.29 14.08
C ASN A 268 -13.06 -13.63 12.78
N PHE A 269 -11.76 -13.36 12.71
CA PHE A 269 -10.91 -13.65 11.55
C PHE A 269 -10.55 -15.13 11.37
N ASN A 270 -10.99 -16.04 12.23
CA ASN A 270 -10.72 -17.48 12.09
C ASN A 270 -11.70 -18.20 11.14
N GLN A 271 -12.72 -17.50 10.65
CA GLN A 271 -13.72 -18.05 9.72
C GLN A 271 -13.40 -17.70 8.27
N PHE A 272 -13.80 -18.59 7.35
CA PHE A 272 -13.52 -18.56 5.92
C PHE A 272 -14.74 -18.93 5.09
#